data_AF-A0A6P0M3R2-F1
#
_entry.id   AF-A0A6P0M3R2-F1
#
_cell.length_a   1.000
_cell.length_b   1.000
_cell.length_c   1.000
_cell.angle_alpha   90.00
_cell.angle_beta   90.00
_cell.angle_gamma   90.00
#
_symmetry.space_group_name_H-M   'P 1'
#
loop_
_entity.id
_entity.type
_entity.pdbx_description
1 polymer ?
#
loop_
_entity_poly.entity_id
_entity_poly.type
_entity_poly.pdbx_seq_one_letter_code
_entity_poly.pdbx_strand_id
1 'polypeptide(L)'
;LKAVDTRSDGQQRKIWKMALTRRLYQQGYQRQDILNLYHFIDWVMHLPEALEQAFREEVNQYEQEVNMKYVTSIERLGIKQGRQEGILEGRQEGLQEGAERLLLRLLHRRFGDLSPQIQARVKGLSVEKLEQLMDVAIDVESLEQLVDHLPAPEAAD
;
A
#
# COMPACT_ATOMS: atom_id res chain seq x y z
N LEU A 1 -17.31 -18.79 -18.59
CA LEU A 1 -16.01 -18.87 -17.88
C LEU A 1 -16.25 -19.57 -16.55
N LYS A 2 -15.58 -20.69 -16.24
CA LYS A 2 -15.76 -21.44 -14.97
C LYS A 2 -15.53 -20.59 -13.70
N ALA A 3 -14.82 -19.46 -13.83
CA ALA A 3 -14.67 -18.45 -12.79
C ALA A 3 -16.00 -17.76 -12.40
N VAL A 4 -16.98 -17.69 -13.32
CA VAL A 4 -18.32 -17.16 -13.05
C VAL A 4 -19.21 -18.23 -12.38
N ASP A 5 -19.04 -19.50 -12.75
CA ASP A 5 -19.86 -20.61 -12.25
C ASP A 5 -19.51 -21.05 -10.82
N THR A 6 -18.33 -20.68 -10.31
CA THR A 6 -17.82 -21.05 -8.98
C THR A 6 -17.79 -19.88 -7.99
N ARG A 7 -18.47 -18.77 -8.33
CA ARG A 7 -18.54 -17.52 -7.53
C ARG A 7 -19.05 -17.70 -6.10
N SER A 8 -19.78 -18.77 -5.82
CA SER A 8 -20.39 -19.06 -4.52
C SER A 8 -19.70 -20.21 -3.76
N ASP A 9 -18.70 -20.89 -4.36
CA ASP A 9 -18.03 -22.04 -3.74
C ASP A 9 -16.49 -21.87 -3.80
N GLY A 10 -15.92 -21.56 -2.63
CA GLY A 10 -14.47 -21.38 -2.47
C GLY A 10 -13.66 -22.66 -2.70
N GLN A 11 -14.21 -23.83 -2.36
CA GLN A 11 -13.53 -25.12 -2.55
C GLN A 11 -13.44 -25.48 -4.03
N GLN A 12 -14.55 -25.32 -4.76
CA GLN A 12 -14.53 -25.51 -6.21
C GLN A 12 -13.55 -24.56 -6.90
N ARG A 13 -13.50 -23.28 -6.49
CA ARG A 13 -12.51 -22.35 -7.02
C ARG A 13 -11.08 -22.81 -6.78
N LYS A 14 -10.75 -23.30 -5.58
CA LYS A 14 -9.42 -23.85 -5.29
C LYS A 14 -9.06 -25.01 -6.23
N ILE A 15 -9.97 -25.95 -6.44
CA ILE A 15 -9.78 -27.09 -7.35
C ILE A 15 -9.49 -26.60 -8.78
N TRP A 16 -10.27 -25.63 -9.28
CA TRP A 16 -10.07 -25.06 -10.61
C TRP A 16 -8.77 -24.27 -10.73
N LYS A 17 -8.41 -23.50 -9.69
CA LYS A 17 -7.13 -22.78 -9.60
C LYS A 17 -5.95 -23.74 -9.73
N MET A 18 -5.99 -24.86 -9.01
CA MET A 18 -4.95 -25.90 -9.10
C MET A 18 -4.88 -26.59 -10.45
N ALA A 19 -6.03 -26.93 -11.03
CA ALA A 19 -6.08 -27.54 -12.37
C ALA A 19 -5.45 -26.62 -13.44
N LEU A 20 -5.68 -25.31 -13.33
CA LEU A 20 -5.12 -24.34 -14.26
C LEU A 20 -3.63 -24.15 -14.05
N THR A 21 -3.15 -24.04 -12.80
CA THR A 21 -1.73 -23.98 -12.49
C THR A 21 -0.98 -25.19 -13.04
N ARG A 22 -1.47 -26.42 -12.83
CA ARG A 22 -0.83 -27.62 -13.39
C ARG A 22 -0.71 -27.56 -14.92
N ARG A 23 -1.77 -27.10 -15.60
CA ARG A 23 -1.76 -26.95 -17.07
C ARG A 23 -0.71 -25.94 -17.54
N LEU A 24 -0.50 -24.85 -16.81
CA LEU A 24 0.55 -23.87 -17.15
C LEU A 24 1.95 -24.50 -17.13
N TYR A 25 2.23 -25.35 -16.15
CA TYR A 25 3.56 -25.97 -16.00
C TYR A 25 3.80 -27.05 -17.05
N GLN A 26 2.74 -27.71 -17.52
CA GLN A 26 2.82 -28.76 -18.54
C GLN A 26 3.05 -28.23 -19.96
N GLN A 27 2.76 -26.95 -20.22
CA GLN A 27 2.69 -26.40 -21.57
C GLN A 27 4.01 -25.79 -22.09
N GLY A 28 5.15 -26.00 -21.42
CA GLY A 28 6.46 -25.55 -21.91
C GLY A 28 6.60 -24.02 -22.01
N TYR A 29 5.74 -23.27 -21.34
CA TYR A 29 5.80 -21.81 -21.29
C TYR A 29 7.12 -21.31 -20.68
N GLN A 30 7.58 -20.15 -21.13
CA GLN A 30 8.73 -19.49 -20.53
C GLN A 30 8.39 -19.06 -19.11
N ARG A 31 9.42 -18.97 -18.26
CA ARG A 31 9.27 -18.57 -16.85
C ARG A 31 8.41 -17.31 -16.70
N GLN A 32 8.65 -16.28 -17.51
CA GLN A 32 7.93 -15.01 -17.41
C GLN A 32 6.43 -15.16 -17.76
N ASP A 33 6.10 -16.02 -18.71
CA ASP A 33 4.71 -16.28 -19.10
C ASP A 33 3.96 -17.04 -17.99
N ILE A 34 4.61 -18.01 -17.34
CA ILE A 34 4.05 -18.72 -16.19
C ILE A 34 3.77 -17.74 -15.04
N LEU A 35 4.71 -16.81 -14.76
CA LEU A 35 4.51 -15.78 -13.73
C LEU A 35 3.32 -14.88 -14.09
N ASN A 36 3.28 -14.32 -15.30
CA ASN A 36 2.20 -13.44 -15.74
C ASN A 36 0.83 -14.13 -15.68
N LEU A 37 0.75 -15.39 -16.11
CA LEU A 37 -0.47 -16.18 -16.08
C LEU A 37 -0.91 -16.53 -14.65
N TYR A 38 0.03 -16.79 -13.74
CA TYR A 38 -0.29 -17.02 -12.33
C TYR A 38 -0.86 -15.76 -11.65
N HIS A 39 -0.26 -14.58 -11.88
CA HIS A 39 -0.80 -13.30 -11.41
C HIS A 39 -2.25 -13.07 -11.89
N PHE A 40 -2.52 -13.38 -13.17
CA PHE A 40 -3.87 -13.30 -13.73
C PHE A 40 -4.86 -14.25 -13.04
N ILE A 41 -4.43 -15.47 -12.73
CA ILE A 41 -5.24 -16.48 -12.04
C ILE A 41 -5.58 -16.03 -10.61
N ASP A 42 -4.60 -15.51 -9.87
CA ASP A 42 -4.81 -14.98 -8.52
C ASP A 42 -5.79 -13.81 -8.51
N TRP A 43 -5.68 -12.91 -9.49
CA TRP A 43 -6.58 -11.76 -9.61
C TRP A 43 -8.02 -12.17 -9.94
N VAL A 44 -8.19 -13.10 -10.88
CA VAL A 44 -9.53 -13.55 -11.33
C VAL A 44 -10.18 -14.53 -10.35
N MET A 45 -9.39 -15.30 -9.59
CA MET A 45 -9.85 -16.33 -8.65
C MET A 45 -9.29 -16.12 -7.25
N HIS A 46 -9.70 -15.01 -6.62
CA HIS A 46 -9.40 -14.76 -5.21
C HIS A 46 -10.03 -15.83 -4.31
N LEU A 47 -9.23 -16.40 -3.40
CA LEU A 47 -9.65 -17.40 -2.42
C LEU A 47 -9.61 -16.81 -1.00
N PRO A 48 -10.49 -17.27 -0.09
CA PRO A 48 -10.33 -17.05 1.34
C PRO A 48 -8.94 -17.50 1.83
N GLU A 49 -8.40 -16.83 2.84
CA GLU A 49 -7.02 -16.99 3.31
C GLU A 49 -6.63 -18.45 3.59
N ALA A 50 -7.49 -19.21 4.29
CA ALA A 50 -7.25 -20.61 4.59
C ALA A 50 -7.12 -21.49 3.32
N LEU A 51 -7.88 -21.18 2.26
CA LEU A 51 -7.84 -21.93 1.01
C LEU A 51 -6.66 -21.50 0.14
N GLU A 52 -6.24 -20.25 0.23
CA GLU A 52 -5.04 -19.74 -0.43
C GLU A 52 -3.78 -20.39 0.16
N GLN A 53 -3.70 -20.52 1.49
CA GLN A 53 -2.61 -21.23 2.16
C GLN A 53 -2.53 -22.69 1.71
N ALA A 54 -3.65 -23.41 1.75
CA ALA A 54 -3.70 -24.80 1.31
C ALA A 54 -3.36 -24.96 -0.18
N PHE A 55 -3.76 -24.00 -1.02
CA PHE A 55 -3.40 -23.99 -2.44
C PHE A 55 -1.89 -23.79 -2.65
N ARG A 56 -1.26 -22.85 -1.94
CA ARG A 56 0.19 -22.61 -2.03
C ARG A 56 1.01 -23.83 -1.63
N GLU A 57 0.59 -24.55 -0.58
CA GLU A 57 1.23 -25.80 -0.17
C GLU A 57 1.17 -26.86 -1.27
N GLU A 58 0.00 -27.04 -1.90
CA GLU A 58 -0.18 -27.98 -3.01
C GLU A 58 0.66 -27.62 -4.24
N VAL A 59 0.76 -26.33 -4.57
CA VAL A 59 1.62 -25.89 -5.68
C VAL A 59 3.09 -26.12 -5.34
N ASN A 60 3.54 -25.77 -4.13
CA ASN A 60 4.92 -25.99 -3.70
C ASN A 60 5.32 -27.47 -3.75
N GLN A 61 4.42 -28.38 -3.36
CA GLN A 61 4.65 -29.83 -3.48
C GLN A 61 4.78 -30.24 -4.95
N TYR A 62 3.85 -29.80 -5.80
CA TYR A 62 3.90 -30.08 -7.23
C TYR A 62 5.18 -29.54 -7.89
N GLU A 63 5.62 -28.33 -7.54
CA GLU A 63 6.86 -27.74 -8.03
C GLU A 63 8.12 -28.54 -7.64
N GLN A 64 8.11 -29.18 -6.47
CA GLN A 64 9.20 -30.07 -6.06
C GLN A 64 9.20 -31.36 -6.90
N GLU A 65 8.02 -31.92 -7.15
CA GLU A 65 7.86 -33.11 -7.99
C GLU A 65 8.36 -32.88 -9.43
N VAL A 66 8.05 -31.71 -10.00
CA VAL A 66 8.46 -31.35 -11.37
C VAL A 66 9.75 -30.51 -11.44
N ASN A 67 10.41 -30.27 -10.31
CA ASN A 67 11.63 -29.46 -10.15
C ASN A 67 11.58 -28.05 -10.79
N MET A 68 10.48 -27.30 -10.59
CA MET A 68 10.26 -25.97 -11.18
C MET A 68 9.72 -24.96 -10.15
N LYS A 69 10.62 -24.24 -9.44
CA LYS A 69 10.28 -23.36 -8.29
C LYS A 69 9.84 -21.94 -8.67
N TYR A 70 8.66 -21.78 -9.27
CA TYR A 70 8.13 -20.49 -9.70
C TYR A 70 7.24 -19.79 -8.67
N VAL A 71 6.42 -20.48 -7.89
CA VAL A 71 5.57 -19.89 -6.85
C VAL A 71 6.41 -19.23 -5.76
N THR A 72 7.48 -19.89 -5.32
CA THR A 72 8.46 -19.28 -4.42
C THR A 72 9.10 -18.01 -5.01
N SER A 73 9.17 -17.91 -6.34
CA SER A 73 9.67 -16.70 -7.01
C SER A 73 8.63 -15.58 -7.05
N ILE A 74 7.35 -15.90 -7.20
CA ILE A 74 6.22 -14.94 -7.13
C ILE A 74 6.10 -14.39 -5.72
N GLU A 75 6.11 -15.24 -4.70
CA GLU A 75 6.04 -14.82 -3.29
C GLU A 75 7.20 -13.89 -2.94
N ARG A 76 8.42 -14.21 -3.37
CA ARG A 76 9.58 -13.33 -3.19
C ARG A 76 9.44 -12.00 -3.92
N LEU A 77 8.87 -11.99 -5.12
CA LEU A 77 8.63 -10.75 -5.87
C LEU A 77 7.59 -9.88 -5.15
N GLY A 78 6.47 -10.47 -4.73
CA GLY A 78 5.41 -9.77 -4.00
C GLY A 78 5.88 -9.22 -2.65
N ILE A 79 6.64 -10.01 -1.86
CA ILE A 79 7.24 -9.53 -0.61
C ILE A 79 8.20 -8.37 -0.87
N LYS A 80 9.02 -8.46 -1.92
CA LYS A 80 9.96 -7.40 -2.28
C LYS A 80 9.23 -6.12 -2.69
N GLN A 81 8.18 -6.22 -3.50
CA GLN A 81 7.37 -5.09 -3.92
C GLN A 81 6.64 -4.45 -2.74
N GLY A 82 5.90 -5.24 -1.94
CA GLY A 82 5.18 -4.72 -0.78
C GLY A 82 6.12 -4.08 0.27
N ARG A 83 7.32 -4.63 0.46
CA ARG A 83 8.34 -4.00 1.30
C ARG A 83 8.85 -2.67 0.71
N GLN A 84 9.04 -2.60 -0.61
CA GLN A 84 9.47 -1.36 -1.26
C GLN A 84 8.40 -0.27 -1.17
N GLU A 85 7.14 -0.62 -1.47
CA GLU A 85 5.99 0.27 -1.35
C GLU A 85 5.82 0.77 0.09
N GLY A 86 5.81 -0.12 1.08
CA GLY A 86 5.69 0.27 2.49
C GLY A 86 6.86 1.13 3.02
N ILE A 87 8.07 0.95 2.49
CA ILE A 87 9.20 1.84 2.81
C ILE A 87 9.00 3.23 2.21
N LEU A 88 8.49 3.32 0.98
CA LEU A 88 8.24 4.60 0.32
C LEU A 88 7.11 5.37 1.01
N GLU A 89 5.98 4.70 1.27
CA GLU A 89 4.83 5.26 1.98
C GLU A 89 5.24 5.71 3.39
N GLY A 90 5.85 4.82 4.18
CA GLY A 90 6.28 5.15 5.54
C GLY A 90 7.34 6.26 5.60
N ARG A 91 8.19 6.39 4.58
CA ARG A 91 9.12 7.53 4.49
C ARG A 91 8.39 8.84 4.20
N GLN A 92 7.40 8.82 3.32
CA GLN A 92 6.62 10.01 2.98
C GLN A 92 5.77 10.47 4.18
N GLU A 93 5.05 9.55 4.82
CA GLU A 93 4.28 9.81 6.03
C GLU A 93 5.18 10.33 7.16
N GLY A 94 6.32 9.67 7.41
CA GLY A 94 7.26 10.11 8.44
C GLY A 94 7.89 11.48 8.19
N LEU A 95 8.10 11.87 6.91
CA LEU A 95 8.55 13.22 6.55
C LEU A 95 7.45 14.25 6.82
N GLN A 96 6.21 13.95 6.44
CA GLN A 96 5.07 14.83 6.67
C GLN A 96 4.81 15.03 8.16
N GLU A 97 4.65 13.96 8.94
CA GLU A 97 4.45 14.04 10.39
C GLU A 97 5.61 14.77 11.09
N GLY A 98 6.83 14.56 10.60
CA GLY A 98 8.03 15.26 11.07
C GLY A 98 7.94 16.77 10.84
N ALA A 99 7.59 17.19 9.63
CA ALA A 99 7.43 18.59 9.26
C ALA A 99 6.27 19.27 10.02
N GLU A 100 5.12 18.60 10.13
CA GLU A 100 3.96 19.08 10.91
C GLU A 100 4.35 19.34 12.37
N ARG A 101 5.01 18.35 13.00
CA ARG A 101 5.46 18.46 14.39
C ARG A 101 6.45 19.61 14.59
N LEU A 102 7.37 19.81 13.65
CA LEU A 102 8.36 20.88 13.73
C LEU A 102 7.72 22.26 13.56
N LEU A 103 6.81 22.41 12.60
CA LEU A 103 6.06 23.64 12.41
C LEU A 103 5.23 23.97 13.65
N LEU A 104 4.42 23.05 14.17
CA LEU A 104 3.62 23.27 15.38
C LEU A 104 4.49 23.65 16.58
N ARG A 105 5.66 23.02 16.74
CA ARG A 105 6.61 23.36 17.80
C ARG A 105 7.19 24.76 17.63
N LEU A 106 7.51 25.16 16.40
CA LEU A 106 7.99 26.52 16.08
C LEU A 106 6.92 27.54 16.42
N LEU A 107 5.69 27.33 15.95
CA LEU A 107 4.55 28.21 16.18
C LEU A 107 4.26 28.35 17.68
N HIS A 108 4.27 27.23 18.40
CA HIS A 108 4.07 27.26 19.85
C HIS A 108 5.15 28.06 20.57
N ARG A 109 6.41 27.95 20.11
CA ARG A 109 7.53 28.68 20.72
C ARG A 109 7.51 30.17 20.43
N ARG A 110 7.04 30.60 19.24
CA ARG A 110 6.96 32.02 18.87
C ARG A 110 5.71 32.70 19.43
N PHE A 111 4.57 32.02 19.40
CA PHE A 111 3.25 32.63 19.64
C PHE A 111 2.52 32.09 20.88
N GLY A 112 3.08 31.09 21.57
CA GLY A 112 2.45 30.47 22.74
C GLY A 112 1.41 29.41 22.37
N ASP A 113 0.35 29.27 23.16
CA ASP A 113 -0.64 28.23 22.95
C ASP A 113 -1.39 28.39 21.62
N LEU A 114 -1.41 27.34 20.81
CA LEU A 114 -2.08 27.31 19.51
C LEU A 114 -3.50 26.79 19.68
N SER A 115 -4.48 27.48 19.09
CA SER A 115 -5.86 27.00 19.11
C SER A 115 -6.01 25.66 18.39
N PRO A 116 -6.96 24.80 18.79
CA PRO A 116 -7.21 23.53 18.10
C PRO A 116 -7.53 23.70 16.61
N GLN A 117 -8.12 24.82 16.23
CA GLN A 117 -8.43 25.16 14.83
C GLN A 117 -7.17 25.35 14.00
N ILE A 118 -6.14 26.01 14.53
CA ILE A 118 -4.86 26.19 13.84
C ILE A 118 -4.13 24.85 13.73
N GLN A 119 -4.14 24.05 14.81
CA GLN A 119 -3.54 22.72 14.78
C GLN A 119 -4.19 21.81 13.73
N ALA A 120 -5.52 21.86 13.61
CA ALA A 120 -6.26 21.11 12.60
C ALA A 120 -5.90 21.56 11.17
N ARG A 121 -5.75 22.87 10.93
CA ARG A 121 -5.37 23.41 9.61
C ARG A 121 -3.94 23.06 9.16
N VAL A 122 -3.08 22.66 10.09
CA VAL A 122 -1.70 22.22 9.79
C VAL A 122 -1.61 20.72 9.53
N LYS A 123 -2.53 19.93 10.12
CA LYS A 123 -2.54 18.48 9.93
C LYS A 123 -2.93 18.13 8.49
N GLY A 124 -2.27 17.12 7.95
CA GLY A 124 -2.58 16.60 6.61
C GLY A 124 -2.04 17.46 5.47
N LEU A 125 -1.30 18.55 5.76
CA LEU A 125 -0.68 19.37 4.72
C LEU A 125 0.49 18.65 4.08
N SER A 126 0.70 18.92 2.78
CA SER A 126 1.87 18.39 2.08
C SER A 126 3.16 18.94 2.69
N VAL A 127 4.25 18.18 2.58
CA VAL A 127 5.58 18.57 3.06
C VAL A 127 5.98 19.94 2.50
N GLU A 128 5.73 20.18 1.22
CA GLU A 128 6.07 21.44 0.55
C GLU A 128 5.33 22.63 1.17
N LYS A 129 4.04 22.45 1.51
CA LYS A 129 3.25 23.50 2.14
C LYS A 129 3.70 23.75 3.58
N LEU A 130 4.08 22.70 4.30
CA LEU A 130 4.63 22.80 5.66
C LEU A 130 5.96 23.53 5.68
N GLU A 131 6.85 23.25 4.73
CA GLU A 131 8.14 23.95 4.58
C GLU A 131 7.93 25.44 4.27
N GLN A 132 7.04 25.77 3.34
CA GLN A 132 6.66 27.18 3.04
C GLN A 132 6.10 27.90 4.28
N LEU A 133 5.24 27.22 5.04
CA LEU A 133 4.69 27.78 6.27
C LEU A 133 5.78 27.98 7.33
N MET A 134 6.81 27.14 7.36
CA MET A 134 7.97 27.29 8.24
C MET A 134 8.76 28.56 7.93
N ASP A 135 9.00 28.86 6.66
CA ASP A 135 9.66 30.10 6.23
C ASP A 135 8.83 31.33 6.64
N VAL A 136 7.54 31.34 6.28
CA VAL A 136 6.61 32.42 6.67
C VAL A 136 6.55 32.58 8.19
N ALA A 137 6.50 31.47 8.92
CA ALA A 137 6.46 31.45 10.37
C ALA A 137 7.73 31.98 11.03
N ILE A 138 8.83 32.21 10.32
CA ILE A 138 10.02 32.87 10.87
C ILE A 138 9.92 34.39 10.66
N ASP A 139 9.33 34.83 9.56
CA ASP A 139 9.27 36.23 9.13
C ASP A 139 8.11 37.01 9.77
N VAL A 140 6.95 36.37 10.00
CA VAL A 140 5.77 37.06 10.54
C VAL A 140 5.94 37.44 12.01
N GLU A 141 5.35 38.56 12.44
CA GLU A 141 5.44 39.05 13.82
C GLU A 141 4.31 38.54 14.72
N SER A 142 3.22 38.04 14.13
CA SER A 142 2.05 37.58 14.87
C SER A 142 1.41 36.34 14.26
N LEU A 143 0.58 35.65 15.06
CA LEU A 143 -0.12 34.44 14.63
C LEU A 143 -1.22 34.77 13.61
N GLU A 144 -1.84 35.95 13.72
CA GLU A 144 -2.86 36.44 12.79
C GLU A 144 -2.32 36.57 11.37
N GLN A 145 -1.09 37.09 11.22
CA GLN A 145 -0.44 37.21 9.92
C GLN A 145 -0.17 35.83 9.29
N LEU A 146 0.19 34.83 10.09
CA LEU A 146 0.40 33.47 9.61
C LEU A 146 -0.91 32.80 9.18
N VAL A 147 -2.01 33.08 9.89
CA VAL A 147 -3.33 32.48 9.64
C VAL A 147 -3.84 32.76 8.22
N ASP A 148 -3.44 33.87 7.61
CA ASP A 148 -3.74 34.24 6.22
C ASP A 148 -3.04 33.33 5.20
N HIS A 149 -1.96 32.66 5.58
CA HIS A 149 -1.19 31.73 4.73
C HIS A 149 -1.59 30.26 4.89
N LEU A 150 -2.36 29.95 5.94
CA LEU A 150 -2.94 28.63 6.18
C LEU A 150 -4.14 28.39 5.23
N PRO A 151 -4.39 27.16 4.76
CA PRO A 151 -5.56 26.86 3.95
C PRO A 151 -6.84 27.17 4.71
N ALA A 152 -7.94 27.50 4.01
CA ALA A 152 -9.22 27.79 4.65
C ALA A 152 -9.62 26.65 5.61
N PRO A 153 -10.27 26.95 6.75
CA PRO A 153 -10.77 25.90 7.62
C PRO A 153 -11.66 24.97 6.80
N GLU A 154 -11.38 23.66 6.82
CA GLU A 154 -12.30 22.67 6.25
C GLU A 154 -13.67 22.89 6.92
N ALA A 155 -14.69 23.15 6.10
CA ALA A 155 -16.06 23.14 6.57
C ALA A 155 -16.31 21.72 7.09
N ALA A 156 -16.62 21.60 8.38
CA ALA A 156 -17.05 20.34 8.96
C ALA A 156 -18.40 19.97 8.31
N ASP A 157 -18.36 19.12 7.30
CA ASP A 157 -19.51 18.38 6.77
C ASP A 157 -19.83 17.17 7.66
#